data_AF-A0A5P9GRF1-F1
#
_entry.id   AF-A0A5P9GRF1-F1
#
_cell.length_a   1.000
_cell.length_b   1.000
_cell.length_c   1.000
_cell.angle_alpha   90.00
_cell.angle_beta   90.00
_cell.angle_gamma   90.00
#
_symmetry.space_group_name_H-M   'P 1'
#
loop_
_entity.id
_entity.type
_entity.pdbx_description
1 polymer ?
#
loop_
_entity_poly.entity_id
_entity_poly.type
_entity_poly.pdbx_seq_one_letter_code
_entity_poly.pdbx_strand_id
1 'polypeptide(L)'
;MIGKLREALGNSTWASALSVLISALIFGLGHVYYLGLRGLVTTGGIAVTLGVLYILHMRNIWPLMIAHAAANTLTFTVVYLQLQA
;
A
#
# COMPACT_ATOMS: atom_id res chain seq x y z
N MET A 1 4.84 9.35 -2.07
CA MET A 1 5.64 9.54 -0.83
C MET A 1 6.99 8.87 -0.89
N ILE A 2 7.08 7.60 -1.30
CA ILE A 2 8.34 6.83 -1.40
C ILE A 2 9.47 7.60 -2.11
N GLY A 3 9.20 8.28 -3.24
CA GLY A 3 10.20 9.09 -3.95
C GLY A 3 10.83 10.18 -3.09
N LYS A 4 10.01 11.01 -2.44
CA LYS A 4 10.45 12.08 -1.54
C LYS A 4 11.21 11.55 -0.32
N LEU A 5 10.77 10.43 0.25
CA LEU A 5 11.48 9.79 1.37
C LEU A 5 12.87 9.31 0.95
N ARG A 6 13.03 8.78 -0.27
CA ARG A 6 14.35 8.41 -0.79
C ARG A 6 15.23 9.62 -1.11
N GLU A 7 14.67 10.75 -1.54
CA GLU A 7 15.45 11.99 -1.69
C GLU A 7 16.04 12.44 -0.34
N ALA A 8 15.27 12.30 0.75
CA ALA A 8 15.73 12.64 2.10
C ALA A 8 16.67 11.59 2.72
N LEU A 9 16.41 10.30 2.51
CA LEU A 9 17.16 9.18 3.13
C LEU A 9 18.34 8.69 2.28
N GLY A 10 18.45 9.13 1.03
CA GLY A 10 19.46 8.70 0.07
C GLY A 10 19.07 7.51 -0.80
N ASN A 11 20.05 7.01 -1.57
CA ASN A 11 19.82 6.03 -2.64
C ASN A 11 20.15 4.57 -2.30
N SER A 12 20.34 4.23 -1.03
CA SER A 12 20.63 2.85 -0.61
C SER A 12 19.40 1.93 -0.72
N THR A 13 19.65 0.62 -0.71
CA THR A 13 18.60 -0.40 -0.57
C THR A 13 17.83 -0.21 0.73
N TRP A 14 18.54 0.13 1.81
CA TRP A 14 17.94 0.42 3.11
C TRP A 14 17.02 1.64 3.11
N ALA A 15 17.42 2.74 2.45
CA ALA A 15 16.57 3.91 2.26
C ALA A 15 15.29 3.57 1.50
N SER A 16 15.38 2.66 0.52
CA SER A 16 14.23 2.18 -0.25
C SER A 16 13.28 1.35 0.61
N ALA A 17 13.80 0.43 1.41
CA ALA A 17 13.02 -0.38 2.34
C ALA A 17 12.30 0.49 3.38
N LEU A 18 13.04 1.43 4.02
CA LEU A 18 12.46 2.33 5.02
C LEU A 18 11.40 3.25 4.41
N SER A 19 11.62 3.73 3.18
CA SER A 19 10.62 4.55 2.47
C SER A 19 9.32 3.79 2.20
N VAL A 20 9.39 2.50 1.89
CA VAL A 20 8.22 1.62 1.74
C VAL A 20 7.53 1.42 3.09
N LEU A 21 8.27 1.07 4.15
CA LEU A 21 7.70 0.78 5.47
C LEU A 21 7.01 2.01 6.08
N ILE A 22 7.66 3.18 6.05
CA ILE A 22 7.05 4.43 6.52
C ILE A 22 5.78 4.74 5.72
N SER A 23 5.82 4.54 4.39
CA SER A 23 4.65 4.78 3.55
C SER A 23 3.50 3.84 3.83
N ALA A 24 3.79 2.57 4.02
CA ALA A 24 2.80 1.57 4.35
C ALA A 24 2.17 1.79 5.73
N LEU A 25 2.99 2.19 6.71
CA LEU A 25 2.51 2.47 8.07
C LEU A 25 1.55 3.66 8.08
N ILE A 26 1.92 4.78 7.46
CA ILE A 26 1.05 5.97 7.36
C ILE A 26 -0.25 5.63 6.63
N PHE A 27 -0.17 4.87 5.53
CA PHE A 27 -1.35 4.44 4.77
C PHE A 27 -2.28 3.57 5.62
N GLY A 28 -1.74 2.56 6.31
CA GLY A 28 -2.50 1.67 7.18
C GLY A 28 -3.13 2.40 8.37
N LEU A 29 -2.41 3.35 8.98
CA LEU A 29 -2.94 4.19 10.05
C LEU A 29 -4.16 5.00 9.59
N GLY A 30 -4.17 5.49 8.36
CA GLY A 30 -5.33 6.16 7.76
C GLY A 30 -6.59 5.28 7.68
N HIS A 31 -6.43 3.96 7.75
CA HIS A 31 -7.54 3.00 7.69
C HIS A 31 -8.06 2.57 9.07
N VAL A 32 -7.35 2.91 10.15
CA VAL A 32 -7.71 2.48 11.50
C VAL A 32 -9.07 3.02 11.94
N TYR A 33 -9.43 4.24 11.51
CA TYR A 33 -10.68 4.88 11.90
C TYR A 33 -11.94 4.06 11.54
N TYR A 34 -11.93 3.35 10.41
CA TYR A 34 -13.10 2.61 9.91
C TYR A 34 -12.92 1.08 9.86
N LEU A 35 -11.69 0.57 9.97
CA LEU A 35 -11.41 -0.88 9.99
C LEU A 35 -10.72 -1.34 11.28
N GLY A 36 -10.49 -0.45 12.25
CA GLY A 36 -9.76 -0.75 13.49
C GLY A 36 -8.32 -1.19 13.23
N LEU A 37 -7.75 -1.94 14.19
CA LEU A 37 -6.39 -2.50 14.06
C LEU A 37 -6.27 -3.49 12.89
N ARG A 38 -7.36 -4.17 12.52
CA ARG A 38 -7.39 -5.03 11.33
C ARG A 38 -7.07 -4.22 10.08
N GLY A 39 -7.63 -3.01 9.96
CA GLY A 39 -7.32 -2.07 8.88
C GLY A 39 -5.83 -1.77 8.75
N LEU A 40 -5.17 -1.47 9.86
CA LEU A 40 -3.73 -1.20 9.88
C LEU A 40 -2.93 -2.36 9.29
N VAL A 41 -3.22 -3.58 9.74
CA VAL A 41 -2.48 -4.77 9.32
C VAL A 41 -2.79 -5.13 7.87
N THR A 42 -4.08 -5.15 7.48
CA THR A 42 -4.47 -5.56 6.13
C THR A 42 -4.05 -4.54 5.07
N THR A 43 -4.40 -3.27 5.25
CA THR A 43 -4.12 -2.25 4.23
C THR A 43 -2.68 -1.77 4.29
N GLY A 44 -2.04 -1.81 5.46
CA GLY A 44 -0.58 -1.67 5.58
C GLY A 44 0.17 -2.77 4.85
N GLY A 45 -0.23 -4.04 4.98
CA GLY A 45 0.36 -5.16 4.25
C GLY A 45 0.19 -5.03 2.72
N ILE A 46 -0.99 -4.59 2.27
CA ILE A 46 -1.23 -4.26 0.85
C ILE A 46 -0.28 -3.13 0.40
N ALA A 47 -0.14 -2.07 1.20
CA ALA A 47 0.73 -0.95 0.87
C ALA A 47 2.22 -1.34 0.85
N VAL A 48 2.68 -2.25 1.71
CA VAL A 48 4.03 -2.84 1.62
C VAL A 48 4.19 -3.56 0.28
N THR A 49 3.22 -4.42 -0.07
CA THR A 49 3.25 -5.20 -1.33
C THR A 49 3.31 -4.27 -2.55
N LEU A 50 2.44 -3.27 -2.60
CA LEU A 50 2.45 -2.26 -3.66
C LEU A 50 3.76 -1.46 -3.66
N GLY A 51 4.28 -1.05 -2.51
CA GLY A 51 5.55 -0.33 -2.41
C GLY A 51 6.76 -1.14 -2.89
N VAL A 52 6.77 -2.46 -2.67
CA VAL A 52 7.79 -3.36 -3.22
C VAL A 52 7.63 -3.47 -4.74
N LEU A 53 6.41 -3.70 -5.24
CA LEU A 53 6.12 -3.75 -6.67
C LEU A 53 6.48 -2.44 -7.39
N TYR A 54 6.29 -1.30 -6.73
CA TYR A 54 6.74 0.01 -7.23
C TYR A 54 8.23 -0.01 -7.55
N ILE A 55 9.06 -0.50 -6.62
CA ILE A 55 10.51 -0.56 -6.80
C ILE A 55 10.86 -1.55 -7.92
N LEU A 56 10.23 -2.72 -7.93
CA LEU A 56 10.49 -3.78 -8.93
C LEU A 56 10.11 -3.36 -10.35
N HIS A 57 9.02 -2.60 -10.52
CA HIS A 57 8.56 -2.12 -11.83
C HIS A 57 9.18 -0.77 -12.21
N MET A 58 10.44 -0.54 -11.86
CA MET A 58 11.18 0.67 -12.24
C MET A 58 10.47 1.96 -11.83
N ARG A 59 9.73 1.93 -10.70
CA ARG A 59 8.96 3.06 -10.19
C ARG A 59 7.81 3.50 -11.11
N ASN A 60 7.34 2.60 -11.95
CA ASN A 60 6.13 2.79 -12.71
C ASN A 60 4.90 2.54 -11.82
N ILE A 61 4.01 3.52 -11.71
CA ILE A 61 2.80 3.42 -10.89
C ILE A 61 1.64 2.70 -11.60
N TRP A 62 1.69 2.55 -12.92
CA TRP A 62 0.57 1.99 -13.69
C TRP A 62 0.15 0.59 -13.24
N PRO A 63 1.06 -0.40 -13.09
CA PRO A 63 0.67 -1.74 -12.64
C PRO A 63 0.02 -1.73 -11.24
N LEU A 64 0.52 -0.85 -10.36
CA LEU A 64 0.03 -0.72 -8.99
C LEU A 64 -1.35 -0.10 -8.95
N MET A 65 -1.58 0.92 -9.78
CA MET A 65 -2.88 1.58 -9.87
C MET A 65 -3.96 0.62 -10.37
N ILE A 66 -3.64 -0.21 -11.37
CA ILE A 66 -4.54 -1.25 -11.88
C ILE A 66 -4.81 -2.30 -10.79
N ALA A 67 -3.76 -2.83 -10.14
CA ALA A 67 -3.90 -3.82 -9.08
C ALA A 67 -4.74 -3.29 -7.89
N HIS A 68 -4.50 -2.04 -7.50
CA HIS A 68 -5.24 -1.40 -6.41
C HIS A 68 -6.71 -1.16 -6.79
N ALA A 69 -6.98 -0.65 -7.99
CA ALA A 69 -8.34 -0.47 -8.48
C ALA A 69 -9.10 -1.79 -8.52
N ALA A 70 -8.49 -2.86 -9.04
CA ALA A 70 -9.09 -4.19 -9.09
C ALA A 70 -9.40 -4.72 -7.67
N ALA A 71 -8.46 -4.61 -6.74
CA ALA A 71 -8.67 -5.04 -5.35
C ALA A 71 -9.82 -4.29 -4.67
N ASN A 72 -9.90 -2.97 -4.85
CA ASN A 72 -10.98 -2.16 -4.30
C ASN A 72 -12.33 -2.53 -4.92
N THR A 73 -12.39 -2.66 -6.25
CA THR A 73 -13.62 -3.04 -6.95
C THR A 73 -14.12 -4.39 -6.47
N LEU A 74 -13.24 -5.41 -6.42
CA LEU A 74 -13.61 -6.74 -5.92
C LEU A 74 -14.07 -6.69 -4.47
N THR A 75 -13.38 -5.95 -3.61
CA THR A 75 -13.76 -5.82 -2.19
C THR A 75 -15.14 -5.17 -2.06
N PHE A 76 -15.40 -4.07 -2.77
CA PHE A 76 -16.71 -3.43 -2.75
C PHE A 76 -17.80 -4.31 -3.34
N THR A 77 -17.51 -5.09 -4.39
CA THR A 77 -18.46 -6.07 -4.94
C THR A 77 -18.80 -7.16 -3.93
N VAL A 78 -17.79 -7.72 -3.24
CA VAL A 78 -17.99 -8.74 -2.18
C VAL A 78 -18.83 -8.17 -1.04
N VAL A 79 -18.56 -6.92 -0.63
CA VAL A 79 -19.33 -6.23 0.41
C VAL A 79 -20.78 -6.01 -0.02
N TYR A 80 -20.99 -5.50 -1.24
CA TYR A 80 -22.31 -5.19 -1.79
C TYR A 80 -23.19 -6.44 -1.95
N LEU A 81 -22.59 -7.55 -2.43
CA LEU A 81 -23.27 -8.84 -2.59
C LEU A 81 -23.40 -9.63 -1.29
N GLN A 82 -22.92 -9.09 -0.16
CA GLN A 82 -22.94 -9.75 1.16
C GLN A 82 -22.23 -11.12 1.18
N LEU A 83 -21.16 -11.27 0.39
CA LEU A 83 -20.36 -12.50 0.28
C LEU A 83 -19.27 -12.64 1.34
N GLN A 84 -19.16 -11.65 2.23
CA GLN A 84 -18.25 -11.65 3.35
C GLN A 84 -18.91 -12.36 4.55
N ALA A 85 -18.33 -13.51 4.95
CA ALA A 85 -18.76 -14.32 6.09
C ALA A 85 -18.43 -13.66 7.44
#